data_AF-W9AGQ8-F1
#
_entry.id   AF-W9AGQ8-F1
#
_cell.length_a   1.000
_cell.length_b   1.000
_cell.length_c   1.000
_cell.angle_alpha   90.00
_cell.angle_beta   90.00
_cell.angle_gamma   90.00
#
_symmetry.space_group_name_H-M   'P 1'
#
loop_
_entity.id
_entity.type
_entity.pdbx_description
1 polymer ?
#
loop_
_entity_poly.entity_id
_entity_poly.type
_entity_poly.pdbx_seq_one_letter_code
_entity_poly.pdbx_strand_id
1 'polypeptide(L)'
;MNILLPSYKRILITCFIAFVAYFSTHVFLSKIAIASPALIPEQHMIQEGYVVSKSWNGIRIAKQPISASDKLTNLFKGHTDSIHVEKHPEIGAKPLFHDLKINQKVRIYSDYLRESNPPKTSAYFIEKLS
;
A
#
# COMPACT_ATOMS: atom_id res chain seq x y z
N MET A 1 -3.99 -35.06 35.32
CA MET A 1 -5.38 -34.60 35.50
C MET A 1 -5.93 -34.22 34.13
N ASN A 2 -6.65 -35.13 33.47
CA ASN A 2 -7.21 -34.88 32.13
C ASN A 2 -8.47 -34.02 32.28
N ILE A 3 -8.35 -32.72 32.03
CA ILE A 3 -9.49 -31.81 32.01
C ILE A 3 -10.30 -32.16 30.76
N LEU A 4 -11.32 -33.01 30.92
CA LEU A 4 -12.32 -33.29 29.90
C LEU A 4 -13.13 -32.01 29.69
N LEU A 5 -12.62 -31.13 28.82
CA LEU A 5 -13.35 -29.97 28.32
C LEU A 5 -14.74 -30.43 27.83
N PRO A 6 -15.83 -29.78 28.29
CA PRO A 6 -17.19 -30.10 27.85
C PRO A 6 -17.29 -30.13 26.32
N SER A 7 -18.10 -31.04 25.78
CA SER A 7 -18.18 -31.33 24.34
C SER A 7 -18.40 -30.07 23.48
N TYR A 8 -19.19 -29.11 23.95
CA TYR A 8 -19.45 -27.85 23.23
C TYR A 8 -18.19 -26.96 23.10
N LYS A 9 -17.29 -26.95 24.09
CA LYS A 9 -16.04 -26.17 24.03
C LYS A 9 -15.09 -26.73 22.98
N ARG A 10 -15.06 -28.06 22.81
CA ARG A 10 -14.24 -28.71 21.78
C ARG A 10 -14.71 -28.33 20.38
N ILE A 11 -16.02 -28.36 20.15
CA ILE A 11 -16.63 -27.96 18.86
C ILE A 11 -16.30 -26.50 18.54
N LEU A 12 -16.44 -25.59 19.51
CA LEU A 12 -16.10 -24.17 19.31
C LEU A 12 -14.63 -23.97 18.97
N ILE A 13 -13.71 -24.67 19.66
CA ILE A 13 -12.28 -24.61 19.37
C ILE A 13 -11.98 -25.15 17.97
N THR A 14 -12.60 -26.27 17.58
CA THR A 14 -12.43 -26.83 16.23
C THR A 14 -12.95 -25.89 15.14
N CYS A 15 -14.12 -25.26 15.35
CA CYS A 15 -14.64 -24.24 14.42
C CYS A 15 -13.71 -23.02 14.33
N PHE A 16 -13.16 -22.57 15.46
CA PHE A 16 -12.21 -21.46 15.49
C PHE A 16 -10.91 -21.79 14.76
N ILE A 17 -10.34 -22.98 14.99
CA ILE A 17 -9.12 -23.44 14.29
C ILE A 17 -9.39 -23.58 12.80
N ALA A 18 -10.53 -24.16 12.39
CA ALA A 18 -10.92 -24.28 10.99
C ALA A 18 -11.09 -22.90 10.32
N PHE A 19 -11.68 -21.95 11.03
CA PHE A 19 -11.83 -20.57 10.55
C PHE A 19 -10.47 -19.88 10.38
N VAL A 20 -9.57 -19.98 11.37
CA VAL A 20 -8.20 -19.44 11.29
C VAL A 20 -7.40 -20.09 10.16
N ALA A 21 -7.52 -21.41 9.97
CA ALA A 21 -6.85 -22.14 8.89
C ALA A 21 -7.37 -21.73 7.50
N TYR A 22 -8.70 -21.60 7.35
CA TYR A 22 -9.32 -21.12 6.11
C TYR A 22 -8.82 -19.70 5.75
N PHE A 23 -8.83 -18.78 6.71
CA PHE A 23 -8.31 -17.42 6.47
C PHE A 23 -6.81 -17.40 6.17
N SER A 24 -6.02 -18.22 6.87
CA SER A 24 -4.57 -18.30 6.66
C SER A 24 -4.23 -18.84 5.27
N THR A 25 -4.96 -19.84 4.78
CA THR A 25 -4.76 -20.37 3.42
C THR A 25 -5.16 -19.37 2.34
N HIS A 26 -6.26 -18.62 2.52
CA HIS A 26 -6.65 -17.55 1.60
C HIS A 26 -5.63 -16.39 1.53
N VAL A 27 -5.03 -16.03 2.66
CA VAL A 27 -3.99 -14.98 2.71
C VAL A 27 -2.69 -15.45 2.06
N PHE A 28 -2.30 -16.72 2.24
CA PHE A 28 -1.02 -17.24 1.75
C PHE A 28 -1.04 -17.66 0.26
N LEU A 29 -2.18 -18.09 -0.28
CA LEU A 29 -2.32 -18.47 -1.70
C LEU A 29 -2.47 -17.30 -2.66
N SER A 30 -2.58 -16.08 -2.15
CA SER A 30 -2.46 -14.87 -2.96
C SER A 30 -1.00 -14.74 -3.41
N LYS A 31 -0.64 -15.42 -4.52
CA LYS A 31 0.64 -15.22 -5.21
C LYS A 31 0.83 -13.72 -5.34
N ILE A 32 1.77 -13.20 -4.56
CA ILE A 32 2.12 -11.79 -4.50
C ILE A 32 2.81 -11.46 -5.82
N ALA A 33 2.05 -11.31 -6.89
CA ALA A 33 2.59 -10.81 -8.14
C ALA A 33 3.04 -9.37 -7.86
N ILE A 34 4.30 -9.04 -8.09
CA ILE A 34 4.79 -7.68 -7.93
C ILE A 34 4.36 -6.89 -9.17
N ALA A 35 4.05 -5.60 -9.01
CA ALA A 35 3.81 -4.73 -10.16
C ALA A 35 5.07 -4.73 -11.04
N SER A 36 4.91 -5.08 -12.32
CA SER A 36 6.04 -5.26 -13.24
C SER A 36 6.06 -4.11 -14.26
N PRO A 37 7.25 -3.61 -14.66
CA PRO A 37 7.38 -2.59 -15.71
C PRO A 37 6.73 -2.97 -17.04
N ALA A 38 6.57 -4.26 -17.33
CA ALA A 38 5.96 -4.75 -18.57
C ALA A 38 4.44 -4.48 -18.68
N LEU A 39 3.81 -3.99 -17.61
CA LEU A 39 2.37 -3.70 -17.54
C LEU A 39 2.05 -2.20 -17.61
N ILE A 40 3.02 -1.35 -17.95
CA ILE A 40 2.81 0.09 -18.09
C ILE A 40 2.17 0.35 -19.46
N PRO A 41 0.98 1.00 -19.53
CA PRO A 41 0.37 1.37 -20.81
C PRO A 41 1.25 2.35 -21.60
N GLU A 42 1.16 2.37 -22.93
CA GLU A 42 1.93 3.34 -23.74
C GLU A 42 1.56 4.79 -23.41
N GLN A 43 0.27 5.05 -23.16
CA GLN A 43 -0.22 6.32 -22.67
C GLN A 43 -0.17 6.31 -21.14
N HIS A 44 0.90 6.89 -20.59
CA HIS A 44 1.07 7.06 -19.15
C HIS A 44 1.74 8.41 -18.86
N MET A 45 1.48 8.91 -17.66
CA MET A 45 2.12 10.10 -17.12
C MET A 45 3.21 9.69 -16.14
N ILE A 46 4.39 10.31 -16.29
CA ILE A 46 5.53 10.11 -15.40
C ILE A 46 5.60 11.28 -14.42
N GLN A 47 5.71 10.97 -13.14
CA GLN A 47 5.93 11.96 -12.08
C GLN A 47 7.07 11.55 -11.18
N GLU A 48 7.88 12.51 -10.74
CA GLU A 48 8.96 12.29 -9.79
C GLU A 48 8.67 13.01 -8.47
N GLY A 49 9.07 12.39 -7.36
CA GLY A 49 8.94 12.98 -6.04
C GLY A 49 9.57 12.16 -4.94
N TYR A 50 9.47 12.66 -3.72
CA TYR A 50 9.92 12.00 -2.50
C TYR A 50 8.71 11.44 -1.75
N VAL A 51 8.82 10.21 -1.26
CA VAL A 51 7.77 9.58 -0.45
C VAL A 51 7.69 10.27 0.91
N VAL A 52 6.63 11.02 1.17
CA VAL A 52 6.46 11.77 2.43
C VAL A 52 5.66 10.99 3.47
N SER A 53 4.68 10.19 3.04
CA SER A 53 3.94 9.28 3.92
C SER A 53 3.44 8.03 3.18
N LYS A 54 3.20 6.99 3.97
CA LYS A 54 2.64 5.71 3.52
C LYS A 54 1.37 5.42 4.29
N SER A 55 0.35 4.97 3.58
CA SER A 55 -0.92 4.49 4.11
C SER A 55 -1.25 3.15 3.49
N TRP A 56 -2.25 2.44 4.03
CA TRP A 56 -2.66 1.14 3.49
C TRP A 56 -3.17 1.26 2.03
N ASN A 57 -3.81 2.37 1.70
CA ASN A 57 -4.42 2.64 0.39
C ASN A 57 -3.49 3.30 -0.62
N GLY A 58 -2.29 3.72 -0.22
CA GLY A 58 -1.44 4.50 -1.11
C GLY A 58 -0.31 5.23 -0.40
N ILE A 59 0.44 5.98 -1.17
CA ILE A 59 1.51 6.84 -0.68
C ILE A 59 1.17 8.29 -0.94
N ARG A 60 1.88 9.20 -0.28
CA ARG A 60 1.94 10.60 -0.67
C ARG A 60 3.34 10.92 -1.12
N ILE A 61 3.43 11.67 -2.22
CA ILE A 61 4.68 12.20 -2.73
C ILE A 61 4.67 13.72 -2.70
N ALA A 62 5.84 14.31 -2.45
CA ALA A 62 6.07 15.74 -2.55
C ALA A 62 7.33 16.02 -3.37
N LYS A 63 7.50 17.27 -3.81
CA LYS A 63 8.69 17.70 -4.57
C LYS A 63 9.97 17.68 -3.72
N GLN A 64 9.83 17.80 -2.41
CA GLN A 64 10.95 17.87 -1.46
C GLN A 64 10.82 16.77 -0.40
N PRO A 65 11.96 16.29 0.14
CA PRO A 65 11.94 15.38 1.29
C PRO A 65 11.43 16.10 2.54
N ILE A 66 10.81 15.34 3.45
CA ILE A 66 10.35 15.90 4.73
C ILE A 66 11.47 15.85 5.77
N SER A 67 11.65 16.95 6.50
CA SER A 67 12.52 16.97 7.67
C SER A 67 11.90 16.21 8.84
N ALA A 68 12.72 15.84 9.84
CA ALA A 68 12.23 15.15 11.04
C ALA A 68 11.23 16.00 11.84
N SER A 69 11.43 17.31 11.89
CA SER A 69 10.50 18.27 12.50
C SER A 69 9.19 18.35 11.73
N ASP A 70 9.25 18.35 10.40
CA ASP A 70 8.05 18.38 9.55
C ASP A 70 7.24 17.09 9.67
N LYS A 71 7.90 15.96 9.92
CA LYS A 71 7.20 14.67 10.12
C LYS A 71 6.26 14.71 11.33
N LEU A 72 6.68 15.38 12.41
CA LEU A 72 5.89 15.57 13.63
C LEU A 72 4.73 16.54 13.42
N THR A 73 4.98 17.69 12.78
CA THR A 73 3.93 18.68 12.52
C THR A 73 2.89 18.18 11.53
N ASN A 74 3.31 17.40 10.54
CA ASN A 74 2.43 16.85 9.50
C ASN A 74 1.50 15.74 9.97
N LEU A 75 1.82 15.03 11.07
CA LEU A 75 0.90 14.09 11.71
C LEU A 75 -0.39 14.78 12.16
N PHE A 76 -0.32 16.07 12.50
CA PHE A 76 -1.45 16.84 12.99
C PHE A 76 -2.05 17.79 11.93
N LYS A 77 -1.24 18.32 11.02
CA LYS A 77 -1.68 19.35 10.05
C LYS A 77 -2.02 18.81 8.66
N GLY A 78 -1.68 17.56 8.36
CA GLY A 78 -1.80 17.02 7.00
C GLY A 78 -0.78 17.61 6.03
N HIS A 79 -0.51 16.90 4.93
CA HIS A 79 0.46 17.35 3.92
C HIS A 79 -0.22 18.20 2.84
N THR A 80 -0.02 19.53 2.89
CA THR A 80 -0.67 20.50 2.00
C THR A 80 -0.14 20.47 0.56
N ASP A 81 1.15 20.24 0.37
CA ASP A 81 1.79 20.16 -0.97
C ASP A 81 2.20 18.73 -1.32
N SER A 82 1.23 17.81 -1.33
CA SER A 82 1.48 16.42 -1.69
C SER A 82 0.48 15.87 -2.69
N ILE A 83 0.95 15.00 -3.57
CA ILE A 83 0.11 14.22 -4.47
C ILE A 83 -0.13 12.88 -3.80
N HIS A 84 -1.39 12.48 -3.67
CA HIS A 84 -1.76 11.17 -3.21
C HIS A 84 -1.72 10.18 -4.37
N VAL A 85 -0.93 9.13 -4.21
CA VAL A 85 -0.73 8.10 -5.22
C VAL A 85 -1.39 6.84 -4.70
N GLU A 86 -2.47 6.46 -5.35
CA GLU A 86 -3.17 5.20 -5.13
C GLU A 86 -2.75 4.18 -6.18
N LYS A 87 -3.16 2.95 -5.95
CA LYS A 87 -2.86 1.85 -6.84
C LYS A 87 -3.86 1.81 -7.99
N HIS A 88 -3.39 1.66 -9.23
CA HIS A 88 -4.31 1.51 -10.36
C HIS A 88 -5.15 0.23 -10.24
N PRO A 89 -6.47 0.24 -10.50
CA PRO A 89 -7.32 -0.95 -10.41
C PRO A 89 -6.82 -2.13 -11.27
N GLU A 90 -6.25 -1.83 -12.44
CA GLU A 90 -5.77 -2.83 -13.40
C GLU A 90 -4.59 -3.67 -12.91
N ILE A 91 -3.80 -3.15 -11.95
CA ILE A 91 -2.70 -3.91 -11.36
C ILE A 91 -3.16 -4.80 -10.18
N GLY A 92 -4.47 -4.94 -9.94
CA GLY A 92 -5.07 -5.97 -9.09
C GLY A 92 -4.67 -5.88 -7.61
N ALA A 93 -4.20 -6.99 -6.99
CA ALA A 93 -3.77 -7.08 -5.58
C ALA A 93 -2.24 -7.06 -5.36
N LYS A 94 -1.46 -6.82 -6.43
CA LYS A 94 0.00 -6.69 -6.41
C LYS A 94 0.55 -5.63 -5.42
N PRO A 95 1.53 -5.92 -4.55
CA PRO A 95 2.10 -4.89 -3.68
C PRO A 95 2.94 -3.93 -4.52
N LEU A 96 2.59 -2.65 -4.45
CA LEU A 96 3.30 -1.57 -5.14
C LEU A 96 4.10 -0.68 -4.18
N PHE A 97 3.58 -0.49 -2.96
CA PHE A 97 4.12 0.47 -2.00
C PHE A 97 4.93 -0.17 -0.86
N HIS A 98 4.96 -1.50 -0.77
CA HIS A 98 5.48 -2.21 0.41
C HIS A 98 6.95 -1.84 0.68
N ASP A 99 7.79 -1.87 -0.34
CA ASP A 99 9.24 -1.70 -0.22
C ASP A 99 9.74 -0.24 -0.22
N LEU A 100 8.82 0.73 -0.28
CA LEU A 100 9.18 2.14 -0.32
C LEU A 100 9.53 2.68 1.08
N LYS A 101 10.59 3.47 1.19
CA LYS A 101 10.96 4.17 2.42
C LYS A 101 10.49 5.63 2.39
N ILE A 102 10.26 6.21 3.57
CA ILE A 102 10.02 7.66 3.69
C ILE A 102 11.30 8.40 3.26
N ASN A 103 11.13 9.54 2.59
CA ASN A 103 12.18 10.35 1.94
C ASN A 103 12.94 9.66 0.81
N GLN A 104 12.46 8.52 0.33
CA GLN A 104 13.01 7.90 -0.88
C GLN A 104 12.52 8.65 -2.11
N LYS A 105 13.44 8.97 -3.02
CA LYS A 105 13.09 9.51 -4.34
C LYS A 105 12.53 8.39 -5.21
N VAL A 106 11.41 8.65 -5.85
CA VAL A 106 10.69 7.68 -6.69
C VAL A 106 10.24 8.32 -7.99
N ARG A 107 10.18 7.52 -9.04
CA ARG A 107 9.53 7.83 -10.31
C ARG A 107 8.27 6.98 -10.43
N ILE A 108 7.16 7.62 -10.72
CA ILE A 108 5.83 7.02 -10.71
C ILE A 108 5.28 7.05 -12.13
N TYR A 109 4.93 5.87 -12.63
CA TYR A 109 4.25 5.68 -13.90
C TYR A 109 2.77 5.52 -13.58
N SER A 110 1.98 6.51 -13.99
CA SER A 110 0.58 6.67 -13.58
C SER A 110 -0.30 7.02 -14.76
N ASP A 111 -1.61 6.99 -14.56
CA ASP A 111 -2.59 7.32 -15.60
C ASP A 111 -2.65 8.85 -15.84
N TYR A 112 -3.55 9.56 -15.17
CA TYR A 112 -3.65 11.02 -15.20
C TYR A 112 -3.76 11.59 -13.78
N LEU A 113 -3.41 12.88 -13.64
CA LEU A 113 -3.57 13.60 -12.40
C LEU A 113 -5.04 14.04 -12.27
N ARG A 114 -5.73 13.51 -11.26
CA ARG A 114 -7.08 13.94 -10.88
C ARG A 114 -6.99 15.24 -10.11
N GLU A 115 -7.75 16.23 -10.57
CA GLU A 115 -7.98 17.49 -9.87
C GLU A 115 -8.80 17.23 -8.61
N SER A 116 -8.10 17.05 -7.49
CA SER A 116 -8.68 16.93 -6.15
C SER A 116 -7.81 17.69 -5.16
N ASN A 117 -8.31 17.90 -3.93
CA ASN A 117 -7.53 18.50 -2.86
C ASN A 117 -7.34 17.48 -1.70
N PRO A 118 -6.16 16.87 -1.53
CA PRO A 118 -4.96 17.01 -2.37
C PRO A 118 -5.09 16.30 -3.73
N PRO A 119 -4.25 16.63 -4.74
CA PRO A 119 -4.27 15.99 -6.05
C PRO A 119 -4.07 14.47 -5.94
N LYS A 120 -4.73 13.71 -6.80
CA LYS A 120 -4.69 12.24 -6.77
C LYS A 120 -4.23 11.66 -8.10
N THR A 121 -3.48 10.57 -8.06
CA THR A 121 -3.12 9.81 -9.26
C THR A 121 -3.11 8.32 -8.96
N SER A 122 -3.38 7.51 -9.98
CA SER A 122 -3.35 6.04 -9.89
C SER A 122 -2.09 5.51 -10.57
N ALA A 123 -1.23 4.84 -9.81
CA ALA A 123 0.05 4.33 -10.30
C ALA A 123 -0.05 2.89 -10.82
N TYR A 124 0.54 2.66 -11.99
CA TYR A 124 0.78 1.34 -12.57
C TYR A 124 2.08 0.73 -12.03
N PHE A 125 3.12 1.55 -11.91
CA PHE A 125 4.45 1.12 -11.49
C PHE A 125 5.19 2.25 -10.76
N ILE A 126 6.07 1.88 -9.83
CA ILE A 126 6.94 2.81 -9.12
C ILE A 126 8.37 2.31 -9.20
N GLU A 127 9.22 3.15 -9.75
CA GLU A 127 10.66 2.96 -9.82
C GLU A 127 11.33 3.71 -8.67
N LYS A 128 12.21 3.01 -7.95
CA LYS A 128 13.02 3.58 -6.88
C LYS A 128 14.23 4.25 -7.50
N LEU A 129 14.39 5.55 -7.28
CA LEU A 129 15.60 6.27 -7.69
C LEU A 129 16.58 6.24 -6.51
N SER A 130 17.84 5.94 -6.81
CA SER A 130 18.90 5.85 -5.80
C SER A 130 19.47 7.21 -5.42
#